data_AF-A0A8H6WWD1-F1
#
_entry.id   AF-A0A8H6WWD1-F1
#
_cell.length_a   1.000
_cell.length_b   1.000
_cell.length_c   1.000
_cell.angle_alpha   90.00
_cell.angle_beta   90.00
_cell.angle_gamma   90.00
#
_symmetry.space_group_name_H-M   'P 1'
#
loop_
_entity.id
_entity.type
_entity.pdbx_description
1 polymer ?
#
loop_
_entity_poly.entity_id
_entity_poly.type
_entity_poly.pdbx_seq_one_letter_code
_entity_poly.pdbx_strand_id
1 'polypeptide(L)'
;MNIHLNSGVHEKIHKLRGEHFRHQLNQNRIPRVAVQNRAPTLPGNLFSGTAYAKDKPSAVRTTREALFVCKPFDDRKTGPTASGARLISAAERASVLSLVLENDLEPPRVPRLTLLCLQSLLMSCSDAEFKQAVSYIPAHLRVDLMRWAAVSRPLTTQQLRVLCGGNATEGRIVSELIVVGPEAHLLDADLRTPAQTQTDDDWDSEERKDPPSMQTLVFISTPVTFSLLLAVPPTVTRLGLVNLPNPVSLHRLTATCPLLECFDLSHNAWLATENEATEHLGKIIWTRLQYLRLLGLRDCFLLPELNADVNKGKWHAVEILQ
;
A
#
# COMPACT_ATOMS: atom_id res chain seq x y z
N MET A 1 45.58 32.69 48.22
CA MET A 1 44.91 31.52 47.60
C MET A 1 43.88 32.02 46.61
N ASN A 2 44.27 32.22 45.33
CA ASN A 2 43.30 32.45 44.27
C ASN A 2 43.97 32.37 42.88
N ILE A 3 43.14 32.08 41.88
CA ILE A 3 43.34 32.19 40.42
C ILE A 3 43.94 30.96 39.72
N HIS A 4 43.11 29.94 39.46
CA HIS A 4 43.42 28.88 38.47
C HIS A 4 42.18 28.30 37.75
N LEU A 5 41.25 29.15 37.26
CA LEU A 5 40.04 28.67 36.57
C LEU A 5 39.69 29.33 35.22
N ASN A 6 40.50 30.23 34.66
CA ASN A 6 40.11 30.97 33.44
C ASN A 6 40.82 30.56 32.13
N SER A 7 41.80 29.65 32.13
CA SER A 7 42.54 29.33 30.90
C SER A 7 41.72 28.51 29.88
N GLY A 8 40.91 27.56 30.36
CA GLY A 8 40.18 26.64 29.48
C GLY A 8 39.05 27.29 28.66
N VAL A 9 38.42 28.35 29.18
CA VAL A 9 37.32 29.04 28.48
C VAL A 9 37.87 29.88 27.33
N HIS A 10 39.01 30.55 27.54
CA HIS A 10 39.64 31.39 26.52
C HIS A 10 40.13 30.57 25.31
N GLU A 11 40.65 29.37 25.56
CA GLU A 11 41.10 28.47 24.49
C GLU A 11 39.92 27.93 23.67
N LYS A 12 38.79 27.64 24.32
CA LYS A 12 37.57 27.14 23.66
C LYS A 12 36.93 28.21 22.77
N ILE A 13 36.93 29.47 23.20
CA ILE A 13 36.44 30.61 22.40
C ILE A 13 37.36 30.86 21.19
N HIS A 14 38.68 30.74 21.36
CA HIS A 14 39.61 30.92 20.24
C HIS A 14 39.48 29.83 19.17
N LYS A 15 39.26 28.57 19.56
CA LYS A 15 39.00 27.48 18.60
C LYS A 15 37.70 27.68 17.82
N LEU A 16 36.62 28.07 18.51
CA LEU A 16 35.33 28.29 17.86
C LEU A 16 35.36 29.46 16.87
N ARG A 17 36.10 30.54 17.18
CA ARG A 17 36.28 31.67 16.25
C ARG A 17 37.12 31.29 15.02
N GLY A 18 38.14 30.45 15.19
CA GLY A 18 38.99 30.00 14.08
C GLY A 18 38.25 29.10 13.08
N GLU A 19 37.37 28.22 13.56
CA GLU A 19 36.56 27.37 12.67
C GLU A 19 35.51 28.17 11.89
N HIS A 20 34.84 29.13 12.54
CA HIS A 20 33.85 29.97 11.87
C HIS A 20 34.46 30.77 10.71
N PHE A 21 35.68 31.28 10.88
CA PHE A 21 36.38 32.02 9.84
C PHE A 21 36.80 31.14 8.65
N ARG A 22 37.22 29.89 8.90
CA ARG A 22 37.55 28.93 7.83
C ARG A 22 36.30 28.48 7.07
N HIS A 23 35.18 28.31 7.76
CA HIS A 23 33.90 27.97 7.15
C HIS A 23 33.40 29.08 6.21
N GLN A 24 33.53 30.34 6.63
CA GLN A 24 33.12 31.50 5.84
C GLN A 24 33.97 31.70 4.58
N LEU A 25 35.27 31.38 4.64
CA LEU A 25 36.15 31.45 3.47
C LEU A 25 35.89 30.32 2.44
N ASN A 26 35.45 29.14 2.88
CA ASN A 26 35.09 28.05 1.97
C ASN A 26 33.75 28.29 1.27
N GLN A 27 32.78 28.92 1.93
CA GLN A 27 31.49 29.27 1.32
C GLN A 27 31.62 30.29 0.17
N ASN A 28 32.61 31.17 0.23
CA ASN A 28 32.82 32.21 -0.79
C ASN A 28 33.62 31.77 -2.03
N ARG A 29 34.01 30.49 -2.14
CA ARG A 29 34.94 30.01 -3.19
C ARG A 29 34.34 29.24 -4.37
N ILE A 30 33.02 29.14 -4.51
CA ILE A 30 32.42 28.35 -5.61
C ILE A 30 31.96 29.24 -6.77
N PRO A 31 32.22 28.87 -8.05
CA PRO A 31 32.05 29.74 -9.22
C PRO A 31 30.59 29.87 -9.62
N ARG A 32 30.16 31.10 -9.92
CA ARG A 32 28.81 31.41 -10.42
C ARG A 32 28.64 30.83 -11.83
N VAL A 33 27.82 29.80 -11.98
CA VAL A 33 27.22 29.41 -13.26
C VAL A 33 25.79 29.95 -13.30
N ALA A 34 25.49 30.73 -14.33
CA ALA A 34 24.23 31.44 -14.50
C ALA A 34 23.06 30.50 -14.79
N VAL A 35 21.94 30.68 -14.08
CA VAL A 35 20.67 29.99 -14.32
C VAL A 35 19.83 30.81 -15.30
N GLN A 36 19.46 30.21 -16.43
CA GLN A 36 18.47 30.73 -17.36
C GLN A 36 17.14 29.96 -17.27
N ASN A 37 16.11 30.72 -16.86
CA ASN A 37 14.69 30.72 -17.24
C ASN A 37 13.91 29.46 -17.71
N ARG A 38 12.78 29.29 -16.99
CA ARG A 38 11.46 28.70 -17.27
C ARG A 38 11.01 28.53 -18.74
N ALA A 39 10.40 27.38 -19.05
CA ALA A 39 9.13 27.22 -19.79
C ALA A 39 8.60 25.76 -19.72
N PRO A 40 7.28 25.50 -19.61
CA PRO A 40 6.69 24.18 -19.84
C PRO A 40 6.32 24.00 -21.33
N THR A 41 6.86 22.97 -21.96
CA THR A 41 6.53 22.58 -23.35
C THR A 41 5.41 21.55 -23.39
N LEU A 42 4.19 22.01 -23.67
CA LEU A 42 3.16 21.19 -24.32
C LEU A 42 2.96 21.80 -25.72
N PRO A 43 3.26 21.07 -26.81
CA PRO A 43 3.14 21.62 -28.15
C PRO A 43 1.67 21.86 -28.52
N GLY A 44 1.34 23.11 -28.84
CA GLY A 44 -0.03 23.59 -29.14
C GLY A 44 -0.65 23.09 -30.46
N ASN A 45 -0.17 21.98 -31.01
CA ASN A 45 -0.56 21.50 -32.35
C ASN A 45 -1.44 20.25 -32.33
N LEU A 46 -1.84 19.76 -31.14
CA LEU A 46 -2.65 18.53 -31.00
C LEU A 46 -4.11 18.68 -31.45
N PHE A 47 -4.57 19.88 -31.86
CA PHE A 47 -5.97 20.13 -32.23
C PHE A 47 -6.19 20.77 -33.61
N SER A 48 -5.17 20.83 -34.48
CA SER A 48 -5.38 21.31 -35.86
C SER A 48 -6.10 20.25 -36.71
N GLY A 49 -7.39 20.44 -36.91
CA GLY A 49 -8.34 19.56 -37.60
C GLY A 49 -8.17 19.44 -39.12
N THR A 50 -6.94 19.34 -39.64
CA THR A 50 -6.68 19.23 -41.08
C THR A 50 -6.06 17.89 -41.52
N ALA A 51 -5.87 16.93 -40.61
CA ALA A 51 -5.29 15.62 -40.94
C ALA A 51 -6.30 14.54 -41.38
N TYR A 52 -7.61 14.82 -41.38
CA TYR A 52 -8.67 13.83 -41.70
C TYR A 52 -9.40 14.10 -43.04
N ALA A 53 -8.73 14.70 -44.02
CA ALA A 53 -9.30 14.90 -45.34
C ALA A 53 -8.64 13.97 -46.37
N LYS A 54 -9.13 12.71 -46.39
CA LYS A 54 -9.17 11.73 -47.51
C LYS A 54 -8.78 10.34 -47.04
N ASP A 55 -9.75 9.64 -46.46
CA ASP A 55 -9.96 8.23 -46.76
C ASP A 55 -11.45 7.95 -46.70
N LYS A 56 -12.00 7.49 -47.83
CA LYS A 56 -13.42 7.11 -47.93
C LYS A 56 -13.61 5.80 -47.15
N PRO A 57 -14.53 5.73 -46.16
CA PRO A 57 -14.87 4.45 -45.57
C PRO A 57 -15.71 3.64 -46.58
N SER A 58 -15.14 2.51 -47.03
CA SER A 58 -15.91 1.44 -47.67
C SER A 58 -16.99 0.93 -46.72
N ALA A 59 -18.13 0.62 -47.32
CA ALA A 59 -19.37 0.16 -46.72
C ALA A 59 -19.24 -0.62 -45.39
N VAL A 60 -19.82 0.00 -44.36
CA VAL A 60 -20.49 -0.57 -43.18
C VAL A 60 -20.58 -2.10 -43.19
N ARG A 61 -19.59 -2.75 -42.56
CA ARG A 61 -19.85 -3.98 -41.80
C ARG A 61 -20.31 -3.52 -40.43
N THR A 62 -21.52 -3.92 -40.06
CA THR A 62 -22.10 -3.80 -38.74
C THR A 62 -21.13 -4.42 -37.73
N THR A 63 -20.22 -3.62 -37.18
CA THR A 63 -19.51 -3.95 -35.95
C THR A 63 -20.58 -3.93 -34.88
N ARG A 64 -21.15 -5.11 -34.62
CA ARG A 64 -21.69 -5.43 -33.30
C ARG A 64 -20.78 -4.76 -32.28
N GLU A 65 -21.38 -3.92 -31.46
CA GLU A 65 -20.80 -3.34 -30.26
C GLU A 65 -19.75 -4.29 -29.72
N ALA A 66 -18.47 -3.91 -29.82
CA ALA A 66 -17.42 -4.53 -29.05
C ALA A 66 -17.65 -4.08 -27.61
N LEU A 67 -18.74 -4.56 -27.02
CA LEU A 67 -18.87 -4.71 -25.59
C LEU A 67 -17.68 -5.58 -25.23
N PHE A 68 -16.63 -4.93 -24.72
CA PHE A 68 -15.62 -5.59 -23.91
C PHE A 68 -16.35 -6.10 -22.66
N VAL A 69 -17.16 -7.14 -22.85
CA VAL A 69 -17.60 -8.01 -21.77
C VAL A 69 -16.31 -8.71 -21.38
N CYS A 70 -15.58 -8.10 -20.44
CA CYS A 70 -14.61 -8.82 -19.64
C CYS A 70 -15.38 -10.00 -19.08
N LYS A 71 -15.27 -11.17 -19.72
CA LYS A 71 -15.87 -12.38 -19.19
C LYS A 71 -15.29 -12.51 -17.78
N PRO A 72 -16.12 -12.59 -16.73
CA PRO A 72 -15.61 -12.80 -15.39
C PRO A 72 -14.64 -13.98 -15.47
N PHE A 73 -13.48 -13.82 -14.85
CA PHE A 73 -12.46 -14.85 -14.83
C PHE A 73 -13.13 -16.15 -14.37
N ASP A 74 -13.11 -17.16 -15.23
CA ASP A 74 -13.89 -18.37 -15.02
C ASP A 74 -13.17 -19.22 -13.97
N ASP A 75 -13.53 -18.99 -12.69
CA ASP A 75 -12.95 -19.64 -11.49
C ASP A 75 -13.01 -21.19 -11.57
N ARG A 76 -13.73 -21.75 -12.54
CA ARG A 76 -13.94 -23.19 -12.74
C ARG A 76 -12.73 -23.95 -13.29
N LYS A 77 -11.68 -23.27 -13.77
CA LYS A 77 -10.49 -23.93 -14.34
C LYS A 77 -9.35 -24.15 -13.36
N THR A 78 -9.41 -23.63 -12.14
CA THR A 78 -8.46 -24.02 -11.09
C THR A 78 -8.85 -25.41 -10.61
N GLY A 79 -8.07 -26.42 -11.00
CA GLY A 79 -8.23 -27.78 -10.49
C GLY A 79 -8.19 -27.83 -8.96
N PRO A 80 -8.66 -28.92 -8.33
CA PRO A 80 -8.68 -29.05 -6.88
C PRO A 80 -7.26 -28.88 -6.31
N THR A 81 -6.98 -27.70 -5.78
CA THR A 81 -5.73 -27.44 -5.05
C THR A 81 -5.75 -28.30 -3.80
N ALA A 82 -4.71 -29.12 -3.62
CA ALA A 82 -4.58 -30.12 -2.55
C ALA A 82 -4.67 -29.56 -1.11
N SER A 83 -4.75 -28.23 -0.94
CA SER A 83 -4.74 -27.55 0.36
C SER A 83 -6.11 -27.42 1.03
N GLY A 84 -7.23 -27.80 0.39
CA GLY A 84 -8.56 -27.66 1.00
C GLY A 84 -8.99 -26.21 1.35
N ALA A 85 -8.17 -25.22 0.99
CA ALA A 85 -8.45 -23.81 1.25
C ALA A 85 -9.62 -23.36 0.38
N ARG A 86 -10.67 -22.84 1.03
CA ARG A 86 -11.83 -22.27 0.36
C ARG A 86 -11.38 -21.06 -0.47
N LEU A 87 -11.66 -21.08 -1.77
CA LEU A 87 -11.47 -19.89 -2.62
C LEU A 87 -12.58 -18.89 -2.29
N ILE A 88 -12.19 -17.66 -1.92
CA ILE A 88 -13.14 -16.54 -1.77
C ILE A 88 -13.54 -16.07 -3.16
N SER A 89 -14.85 -15.95 -3.41
CA SER A 89 -15.42 -15.41 -4.64
C SER A 89 -15.12 -13.91 -4.82
N ALA A 90 -15.21 -13.39 -6.05
CA ALA A 90 -15.02 -11.96 -6.30
C ALA A 90 -15.97 -11.06 -5.48
N ALA A 91 -17.21 -11.50 -5.25
CA ALA A 91 -18.20 -10.76 -4.47
C ALA A 91 -17.82 -10.68 -2.97
N GLU A 92 -17.36 -11.78 -2.40
CA GLU A 92 -16.87 -11.80 -1.02
C GLU A 92 -15.59 -10.95 -0.87
N ARG A 93 -14.66 -11.01 -1.85
CA ARG A 93 -13.48 -10.12 -1.89
C ARG A 93 -13.88 -8.65 -1.91
N ALA A 94 -14.87 -8.28 -2.71
CA ALA A 94 -15.39 -6.91 -2.75
C ALA A 94 -15.99 -6.48 -1.40
N SER A 95 -16.77 -7.35 -0.76
CA SER A 95 -17.37 -7.10 0.56
C SER A 95 -16.30 -6.93 1.66
N VAL A 96 -15.24 -7.74 1.63
CA VAL A 96 -14.10 -7.62 2.54
C VAL A 96 -13.36 -6.30 2.31
N LEU A 97 -13.07 -5.98 1.05
CA LEU A 97 -12.32 -4.77 0.71
C LEU A 97 -13.11 -3.50 1.01
N SER A 98 -14.44 -3.51 0.85
CA SER A 98 -15.29 -2.35 1.21
C SER A 98 -15.23 -2.01 2.69
N LEU A 99 -14.94 -3.01 3.54
CA LEU A 99 -14.77 -2.80 4.97
C LEU A 99 -13.49 -2.03 5.29
N VAL A 100 -12.37 -2.49 4.72
CA VAL A 100 -11.05 -1.95 5.04
C VAL A 100 -10.80 -0.59 4.35
N LEU A 101 -11.27 -0.43 3.11
CA LEU A 101 -10.92 0.71 2.25
C LEU A 101 -11.85 1.93 2.35
N GLU A 102 -12.75 1.99 3.34
CA GLU A 102 -13.69 3.10 3.62
C GLU A 102 -14.29 3.76 2.36
N ASN A 103 -15.48 3.29 1.96
CA ASN A 103 -16.50 4.01 1.17
C ASN A 103 -16.21 4.51 -0.27
N ASP A 104 -15.04 4.26 -0.86
CA ASP A 104 -14.84 4.52 -2.31
C ASP A 104 -15.01 3.28 -3.20
N LEU A 105 -15.47 2.16 -2.62
CA LEU A 105 -15.62 0.89 -3.32
C LEU A 105 -17.03 0.56 -3.78
N GLU A 106 -18.03 1.44 -3.64
CA GLU A 106 -19.18 1.30 -4.54
C GLU A 106 -18.64 1.52 -5.95
N PRO A 107 -18.44 0.45 -6.76
CA PRO A 107 -17.82 0.64 -8.05
C PRO A 107 -18.76 1.58 -8.79
N PRO A 108 -18.26 2.70 -9.33
CA PRO A 108 -19.11 3.56 -10.13
C PRO A 108 -19.77 2.66 -11.18
N ARG A 109 -21.09 2.80 -11.38
CA ARG A 109 -21.86 1.95 -12.30
C ARG A 109 -21.18 1.77 -13.66
N VAL A 110 -20.41 2.78 -14.05
CA VAL A 110 -19.48 2.73 -15.18
C VAL A 110 -18.06 2.98 -14.67
N PRO A 111 -17.11 2.05 -14.90
CA PRO A 111 -15.69 2.28 -14.61
C PRO A 111 -15.17 3.54 -15.32
N ARG A 112 -14.28 4.28 -14.65
CA ARG A 112 -13.59 5.41 -15.28
C ARG A 112 -12.79 4.91 -16.50
N LEU A 113 -12.73 5.71 -17.56
CA LEU A 113 -11.97 5.37 -18.78
C LEU A 113 -10.52 4.99 -18.45
N THR A 114 -9.88 5.71 -17.52
CA THR A 114 -8.53 5.42 -17.04
C THR A 114 -8.40 4.00 -16.52
N LEU A 115 -9.37 3.51 -15.74
CA LEU A 115 -9.35 2.16 -15.20
C LEU A 115 -9.53 1.13 -16.33
N LEU A 116 -10.41 1.38 -17.31
CA LEU A 116 -10.57 0.51 -18.48
C LEU A 116 -9.27 0.42 -19.31
N CYS A 117 -8.56 1.53 -19.49
CA CYS A 117 -7.26 1.53 -20.16
C CYS A 117 -6.22 0.70 -19.38
N LEU A 118 -6.16 0.85 -18.06
CA LEU A 118 -5.24 0.08 -17.20
C LEU A 118 -5.58 -1.41 -17.18
N GLN A 119 -6.87 -1.76 -17.18
CA GLN A 119 -7.35 -3.13 -17.33
C GLN A 119 -6.90 -3.71 -18.68
N SER A 120 -7.11 -2.99 -19.78
CA SER A 120 -6.66 -3.42 -21.09
C SER A 120 -5.15 -3.64 -21.12
N LEU A 121 -4.38 -2.74 -20.50
CA LEU A 121 -2.93 -2.86 -20.40
C LEU A 121 -2.54 -4.14 -19.65
N LEU A 122 -3.13 -4.40 -18.49
CA LEU A 122 -2.87 -5.61 -17.70
C LEU A 122 -3.28 -6.90 -18.43
N MET A 123 -4.34 -6.84 -19.23
CA MET A 123 -4.86 -8.00 -19.96
C MET A 123 -4.08 -8.31 -21.25
N SER A 124 -3.48 -7.29 -21.88
CA SER A 124 -2.82 -7.41 -23.18
C SER A 124 -1.30 -7.48 -23.11
N CYS A 125 -0.69 -6.92 -22.06
CA CYS A 125 0.77 -6.91 -21.92
C CYS A 125 1.31 -8.20 -21.29
N SER A 126 2.49 -8.62 -21.74
CA SER A 126 3.35 -9.56 -21.00
C SER A 126 3.89 -8.91 -19.72
N ASP A 127 4.38 -9.70 -18.76
CA ASP A 127 4.92 -9.17 -17.50
C ASP A 127 6.13 -8.23 -17.71
N ALA A 128 6.90 -8.43 -18.79
CA ALA A 128 8.03 -7.57 -19.16
C ALA A 128 7.56 -6.21 -19.70
N GLU A 129 6.56 -6.20 -20.59
CA GLU A 129 5.95 -4.98 -21.10
C GLU A 129 5.19 -4.23 -20.00
N PHE A 130 4.49 -4.96 -19.14
CA PHE A 130 3.80 -4.40 -17.99
C PHE A 130 4.78 -3.67 -17.07
N LYS A 131 5.94 -4.28 -16.79
CA LYS A 131 7.01 -3.63 -16.01
C LYS A 131 7.47 -2.30 -16.62
N GLN A 132 7.61 -2.23 -17.93
CA GLN A 132 7.99 -0.98 -18.61
C GLN A 132 6.86 0.05 -18.60
N ALA A 133 5.61 -0.39 -18.72
CA ALA A 133 4.46 0.52 -18.69
C ALA A 133 4.22 1.11 -17.31
N VAL A 134 4.44 0.34 -16.23
CA VAL A 134 4.18 0.75 -14.85
C VAL A 134 5.01 1.97 -14.42
N SER A 135 6.22 2.17 -14.97
CA SER A 135 7.01 3.37 -14.67
C SER A 135 6.34 4.67 -15.15
N TYR A 136 5.42 4.58 -16.11
CA TYR A 136 4.65 5.72 -16.60
C TYR A 136 3.29 5.87 -15.90
N ILE A 137 2.91 4.94 -15.01
CA ILE A 137 1.63 4.98 -14.29
C ILE A 137 1.81 5.72 -12.95
N PRO A 138 1.12 6.87 -12.76
CA PRO A 138 1.09 7.58 -11.49
C PRO A 138 0.73 6.68 -10.30
N ALA A 139 1.32 6.93 -9.13
CA ALA A 139 1.14 6.09 -7.94
C ALA A 139 -0.34 5.85 -7.55
N HIS A 140 -1.18 6.89 -7.61
CA HIS A 140 -2.61 6.76 -7.30
C HIS A 140 -3.35 5.83 -8.29
N LEU A 141 -2.98 5.83 -9.57
CA LEU A 141 -3.57 4.91 -10.56
C LEU A 141 -3.08 3.48 -10.39
N ARG A 142 -1.87 3.28 -9.84
CA ARG A 142 -1.39 1.95 -9.45
C ARG A 142 -2.24 1.37 -8.31
N VAL A 143 -2.63 2.20 -7.34
CA VAL A 143 -3.58 1.83 -6.28
C VAL A 143 -4.92 1.41 -6.87
N ASP A 144 -5.49 2.23 -7.76
CA ASP A 144 -6.79 1.93 -8.39
C ASP A 144 -6.75 0.61 -9.17
N LEU A 145 -5.67 0.36 -9.92
CA LEU A 145 -5.47 -0.90 -10.63
C LEU A 145 -5.36 -2.08 -9.68
N MET A 146 -4.62 -1.94 -8.58
CA MET A 146 -4.46 -2.98 -7.57
C MET A 146 -5.78 -3.29 -6.84
N ARG A 147 -6.56 -2.27 -6.47
CA ARG A 147 -7.91 -2.42 -5.88
C ARG A 147 -8.84 -3.19 -6.83
N TRP A 148 -8.88 -2.80 -8.09
CA TRP A 148 -9.69 -3.50 -9.10
C TRP A 148 -9.24 -4.95 -9.28
N ALA A 149 -7.93 -5.17 -9.38
CA ALA A 149 -7.35 -6.49 -9.60
C ALA A 149 -7.61 -7.42 -8.40
N ALA A 150 -7.51 -6.90 -7.17
CA ALA A 150 -7.84 -7.65 -5.97
C ALA A 150 -9.26 -8.24 -5.99
N VAL A 151 -10.24 -7.50 -6.52
CA VAL A 151 -11.61 -8.00 -6.69
C VAL A 151 -11.75 -8.90 -7.92
N SER A 152 -11.29 -8.45 -9.08
CA SER A 152 -11.67 -9.07 -10.36
C SER A 152 -10.69 -10.14 -10.85
N ARG A 153 -9.39 -9.90 -10.68
CA ARG A 153 -8.31 -10.75 -11.20
C ARG A 153 -7.05 -10.54 -10.34
N PRO A 154 -6.84 -11.36 -9.31
CA PRO A 154 -5.67 -11.26 -8.44
C PRO A 154 -4.36 -11.18 -9.24
N LEU A 155 -3.48 -10.27 -8.81
CA LEU A 155 -2.21 -10.02 -9.47
C LEU A 155 -1.20 -11.13 -9.12
N THR A 156 -0.31 -11.46 -10.07
CA THR A 156 0.82 -12.35 -9.76
C THR A 156 1.81 -11.65 -8.84
N THR A 157 2.64 -12.43 -8.13
CA THR A 157 3.72 -11.89 -7.29
C THR A 157 4.63 -10.92 -8.04
N GLN A 158 4.96 -11.23 -9.30
CA GLN A 158 5.79 -10.36 -10.13
C GLN A 158 5.09 -9.04 -10.44
N GLN A 159 3.81 -9.08 -10.81
CA GLN A 159 3.02 -7.88 -11.09
C GLN A 159 2.85 -6.99 -9.85
N LEU A 160 2.62 -7.59 -8.67
CA LEU A 160 2.56 -6.88 -7.40
C LEU A 160 3.87 -6.15 -7.09
N ARG A 161 5.02 -6.83 -7.19
CA ARG A 161 6.33 -6.21 -6.95
C ARG A 161 6.62 -5.07 -7.93
N VAL A 162 6.25 -5.25 -9.20
CA VAL A 162 6.36 -4.19 -10.22
C VAL A 162 5.51 -2.98 -9.81
N LEU A 163 4.25 -3.17 -9.42
CA LEU A 163 3.36 -2.09 -8.99
C LEU A 163 3.84 -1.39 -7.70
N CYS A 164 4.47 -2.13 -6.78
CA CYS A 164 5.05 -1.60 -5.55
C CYS A 164 6.37 -0.83 -5.76
N GLY A 165 6.83 -0.67 -7.01
CA GLY A 165 8.03 0.08 -7.32
C GLY A 165 9.30 -0.77 -7.28
N GLY A 166 9.26 -2.01 -7.79
CA GLY A 166 10.37 -2.97 -7.86
C GLY A 166 11.64 -2.52 -8.62
N ASN A 167 11.79 -1.23 -8.90
CA ASN A 167 13.04 -0.61 -9.32
C ASN A 167 13.60 0.14 -8.09
N ALA A 168 14.78 -0.28 -7.61
CA ALA A 168 15.41 0.15 -6.37
C ALA A 168 15.57 1.68 -6.17
N THR A 169 15.36 2.48 -7.22
CA THR A 169 15.51 3.93 -7.21
C THR A 169 14.21 4.70 -6.99
N GLU A 170 13.03 4.08 -7.13
CA GLU A 170 11.72 4.75 -7.03
C GLU A 170 10.80 4.13 -5.98
N GLY A 171 11.40 3.46 -4.98
CA GLY A 171 10.74 2.71 -3.91
C GLY A 171 9.93 3.58 -2.94
N ARG A 172 8.94 4.31 -3.44
CA ARG A 172 7.91 4.95 -2.63
C ARG A 172 6.83 3.91 -2.41
N ILE A 173 6.78 3.45 -1.16
CA ILE A 173 5.74 2.58 -0.67
C ILE A 173 4.39 3.23 -0.99
N VAL A 174 3.57 2.46 -1.69
CA VAL A 174 2.18 2.83 -1.94
C VAL A 174 1.48 2.90 -0.59
N SER A 175 0.66 3.92 -0.35
CA SER A 175 -0.10 4.07 0.91
C SER A 175 -0.98 2.86 1.22
N GLU A 176 -1.23 2.04 0.21
CA GLU A 176 -2.05 0.84 0.28
C GLU A 176 -1.36 -0.32 -0.42
N LEU A 177 -1.48 -1.53 0.14
CA LEU A 177 -1.00 -2.77 -0.45
C LEU A 177 -2.03 -3.87 -0.26
N ILE A 178 -2.48 -4.46 -1.37
CA ILE A 178 -3.50 -5.52 -1.37
C ILE A 178 -2.92 -6.75 -2.07
N VAL A 179 -2.79 -7.83 -1.32
CA VAL A 179 -2.24 -9.11 -1.78
C VAL A 179 -3.36 -10.12 -1.77
N VAL A 180 -3.61 -10.74 -2.92
CA VAL A 180 -4.72 -11.69 -3.08
C VAL A 180 -4.22 -12.97 -3.73
N GLY A 181 -4.58 -14.10 -3.13
CA GLY A 181 -4.40 -15.42 -3.70
C GLY A 181 -3.25 -16.22 -3.08
N PRO A 182 -3.25 -17.56 -3.26
CA PRO A 182 -2.32 -18.47 -2.59
C PRO A 182 -0.90 -18.39 -3.14
N GLU A 183 -0.75 -18.06 -4.43
CA GLU A 183 0.53 -17.94 -5.13
C GLU A 183 1.21 -16.56 -4.95
N ALA A 184 0.53 -15.64 -4.26
CA ALA A 184 1.06 -14.32 -3.98
C ALA A 184 2.02 -14.39 -2.80
N HIS A 185 3.27 -13.93 -2.97
CA HIS A 185 4.28 -13.98 -1.92
C HIS A 185 5.02 -12.65 -1.80
N LEU A 186 4.88 -12.01 -0.65
CA LEU A 186 5.71 -10.87 -0.28
C LEU A 186 6.91 -11.31 0.56
N LEU A 187 8.04 -10.66 0.33
CA LEU A 187 9.22 -10.78 1.18
C LEU A 187 9.19 -9.68 2.25
N ASP A 188 9.84 -9.91 3.38
CA ASP A 188 9.98 -8.90 4.43
C ASP A 188 10.61 -7.59 3.90
N ALA A 189 11.50 -7.71 2.91
CA ALA A 189 12.13 -6.57 2.24
C ALA A 189 11.12 -5.72 1.44
N ASP A 190 10.01 -6.30 1.00
CA ASP A 190 8.98 -5.59 0.23
C ASP A 190 8.12 -4.68 1.14
N LEU A 191 8.03 -4.98 2.45
CA LEU A 191 7.29 -4.16 3.43
C LEU A 191 8.15 -3.11 4.14
N ARG A 192 9.47 -3.37 4.23
CA ARG A 192 10.37 -2.44 4.89
C ARG A 192 10.61 -1.23 4.00
N THR A 193 10.25 -0.05 4.49
CA THR A 193 10.73 1.20 3.90
C THR A 193 12.24 1.11 3.84
N PRO A 194 12.89 1.30 2.66
CA PRO A 194 14.33 1.45 2.64
C PRO A 194 14.64 2.57 3.61
N ALA A 195 15.38 2.26 4.68
CA ALA A 195 15.80 3.25 5.65
C ALA A 195 16.36 4.40 4.83
N GLN A 196 15.72 5.58 4.91
CA GLN A 196 16.09 6.74 4.10
C GLN A 196 17.61 6.87 4.22
N THR A 197 18.34 6.48 3.18
CA THR A 197 19.75 6.79 3.08
C THR A 197 19.76 8.30 3.10
N GLN A 198 20.16 8.86 4.24
CA GLN A 198 20.26 10.29 4.50
C GLN A 198 21.12 10.89 3.39
N THR A 199 20.48 11.30 2.30
CA THR A 199 21.09 12.18 1.32
C THR A 199 21.16 13.53 2.01
N ASP A 200 22.39 14.02 2.20
CA ASP A 200 22.77 15.27 2.87
C ASP A 200 21.63 16.28 2.98
N ASP A 201 21.26 16.56 4.23
CA ASP A 201 20.20 17.47 4.62
C ASP A 201 20.43 18.87 4.03
N ASP A 202 19.79 19.16 2.90
CA ASP A 202 19.58 20.53 2.44
C ASP A 202 18.46 21.14 3.30
N TRP A 203 18.86 21.83 4.37
CA TRP A 203 17.97 22.39 5.40
C TRP A 203 17.06 23.53 4.90
N ASP A 204 17.30 24.04 3.68
CA ASP A 204 16.51 25.13 3.04
C ASP A 204 15.54 24.63 1.95
N SER A 205 15.37 23.31 1.80
CA SER A 205 14.33 22.76 0.91
C SER A 205 12.95 22.95 1.54
N GLU A 206 12.34 24.12 1.31
CA GLU A 206 10.97 24.42 1.70
C GLU A 206 10.04 23.30 1.20
N GLU A 207 9.31 22.67 2.14
CA GLU A 207 8.46 21.49 1.97
C GLU A 207 9.19 20.16 1.68
N ARG A 208 9.87 19.60 2.69
CA ARG A 208 9.99 18.14 2.80
C ARG A 208 8.59 17.54 2.95
N LYS A 209 7.94 17.24 1.84
CA LYS A 209 6.76 16.37 1.81
C LYS A 209 7.23 14.98 2.18
N ASP A 210 7.12 14.65 3.46
CA ASP A 210 7.39 13.31 3.95
C ASP A 210 6.73 12.28 3.00
N PRO A 211 7.45 11.21 2.63
CA PRO A 211 6.86 10.16 1.82
C PRO A 211 5.57 9.64 2.48
N PRO A 212 4.50 9.38 1.69
CA PRO A 212 3.31 8.79 2.24
C PRO A 212 3.71 7.45 2.86
N SER A 213 3.37 7.28 4.13
CA SER A 213 3.59 6.03 4.84
C SER A 213 2.55 5.00 4.41
N MET A 214 2.88 3.71 4.53
CA MET A 214 1.90 2.64 4.33
C MET A 214 0.83 2.76 5.42
N GLN A 215 -0.42 2.93 5.01
CA GLN A 215 -1.58 3.04 5.90
C GLN A 215 -2.46 1.79 5.82
N THR A 216 -2.62 1.23 4.63
CA THR A 216 -3.49 0.08 4.39
C THR A 216 -2.70 -1.14 3.93
N LEU A 217 -2.89 -2.26 4.60
CA LEU A 217 -2.32 -3.54 4.21
C LEU A 217 -3.39 -4.62 4.27
N VAL A 218 -3.58 -5.37 3.18
CA VAL A 218 -4.61 -6.42 3.11
C VAL A 218 -4.02 -7.68 2.49
N PHE A 219 -4.21 -8.80 3.16
CA PHE A 219 -3.91 -10.14 2.69
C PHE A 219 -5.20 -10.94 2.59
N ILE A 220 -5.48 -11.49 1.40
CA ILE A 220 -6.67 -12.31 1.15
C ILE A 220 -6.25 -13.64 0.55
N SER A 221 -6.54 -14.75 1.22
CA SER A 221 -6.19 -16.10 0.73
C SER A 221 -4.70 -16.29 0.44
N THR A 222 -3.85 -15.51 1.11
CA THR A 222 -2.40 -15.51 0.92
C THR A 222 -1.70 -16.10 2.14
N PRO A 223 -0.72 -17.01 2.00
CA PRO A 223 0.06 -17.47 3.14
C PRO A 223 0.92 -16.34 3.69
N VAL A 224 0.65 -15.95 4.93
CA VAL A 224 1.40 -14.92 5.65
C VAL A 224 2.38 -15.58 6.60
N THR A 225 3.67 -15.30 6.43
CA THR A 225 4.69 -15.80 7.36
C THR A 225 4.74 -14.94 8.63
N PHE A 226 5.25 -15.52 9.71
CA PHE A 226 5.45 -14.79 10.95
C PHE A 226 6.40 -13.60 10.79
N SER A 227 7.48 -13.76 10.01
CA SER A 227 8.45 -12.69 9.75
C SER A 227 7.82 -11.51 9.02
N LEU A 228 6.90 -11.79 8.09
CA LEU A 228 6.18 -10.76 7.35
C LEU A 228 5.29 -9.92 8.28
N LEU A 229 4.62 -10.54 9.25
CA LEU A 229 3.82 -9.82 10.27
C LEU A 229 4.66 -8.93 11.17
N LEU A 230 5.89 -9.33 11.47
CA LEU A 230 6.84 -8.51 12.22
C LEU A 230 7.47 -7.39 11.37
N ALA A 231 7.44 -7.53 10.05
CA ALA A 231 7.92 -6.52 9.10
C ALA A 231 6.85 -5.48 8.73
N VAL A 232 5.60 -5.62 9.22
CA VAL A 232 4.53 -4.65 8.97
C VAL A 232 4.93 -3.29 9.55
N PRO A 233 4.83 -2.19 8.77
CA PRO A 233 5.14 -0.86 9.26
C PRO A 233 4.22 -0.44 10.42
N PRO A 234 4.73 0.23 11.46
CA PRO A 234 3.90 0.71 12.57
C PRO A 234 2.92 1.82 12.16
N THR A 235 3.06 2.35 10.94
CA THR A 235 2.18 3.36 10.35
C THR A 235 0.89 2.78 9.78
N VAL A 236 0.76 1.45 9.73
CA VAL A 236 -0.45 0.79 9.22
C VAL A 236 -1.61 1.05 10.18
N THR A 237 -2.66 1.70 9.67
CA THR A 237 -3.90 2.00 10.37
C THR A 237 -5.02 1.04 9.98
N ARG A 238 -4.91 0.39 8.82
CA ARG A 238 -5.93 -0.52 8.28
C ARG A 238 -5.29 -1.84 7.90
N LEU A 239 -5.66 -2.92 8.57
CA LEU A 239 -5.12 -4.24 8.32
C LEU A 239 -6.24 -5.25 8.05
N GLY A 240 -6.15 -5.95 6.92
CA GLY A 240 -7.00 -7.10 6.61
C GLY A 240 -6.18 -8.37 6.52
N LEU A 241 -6.54 -9.39 7.28
CA LEU A 241 -5.95 -10.73 7.28
C LEU A 241 -7.08 -11.72 7.05
N VAL A 242 -7.48 -11.92 5.79
CA VAL A 242 -8.75 -12.55 5.44
C VAL A 242 -8.54 -13.90 4.77
N ASN A 243 -9.24 -14.93 5.27
CA ASN A 243 -9.14 -16.32 4.79
C ASN A 243 -7.69 -16.77 4.58
N LEU A 244 -6.85 -16.55 5.58
CA LEU A 244 -5.49 -17.03 5.56
C LEU A 244 -5.50 -18.57 5.69
N PRO A 245 -4.65 -19.29 4.94
CA PRO A 245 -4.63 -20.74 4.96
C PRO A 245 -4.15 -21.32 6.30
N ASN A 246 -3.35 -20.54 7.06
CA ASN A 246 -2.76 -20.96 8.32
C ASN A 246 -3.01 -19.90 9.40
N PRO A 247 -3.11 -20.30 10.68
CA PRO A 247 -3.23 -19.37 11.80
C PRO A 247 -1.99 -18.49 11.93
N VAL A 248 -2.23 -17.24 12.34
CA VAL A 248 -1.20 -16.22 12.50
C VAL A 248 -1.08 -15.78 13.97
N SER A 249 0.12 -15.37 14.38
CA SER A 249 0.38 -14.92 15.75
C SER A 249 -0.10 -13.49 15.99
N LEU A 250 -1.41 -13.33 16.23
CA LEU A 250 -2.07 -12.03 16.40
C LEU A 250 -1.58 -11.23 17.64
N HIS A 251 -1.13 -11.91 18.70
CA HIS A 251 -0.71 -11.27 19.94
C HIS A 251 0.42 -10.23 19.76
N ARG A 252 1.38 -10.47 18.84
CA ARG A 252 2.49 -9.55 18.57
C ARG A 252 2.08 -8.35 17.72
N LEU A 253 1.06 -8.54 16.90
CA LEU A 253 0.57 -7.53 15.98
C LEU A 253 0.13 -6.26 16.70
N THR A 254 -0.46 -6.43 17.90
CA THR A 254 -0.85 -5.31 18.78
C THR A 254 0.31 -4.44 19.23
N ALA A 255 1.54 -4.98 19.27
CA ALA A 255 2.74 -4.21 19.58
C ALA A 255 3.35 -3.57 18.33
N THR A 256 3.27 -4.24 17.18
CA THR A 256 3.82 -3.75 15.92
C THR A 256 2.99 -2.62 15.31
N CYS A 257 1.65 -2.73 15.35
CA CYS A 257 0.71 -1.79 14.73
C CYS A 257 -0.19 -1.13 15.80
N PRO A 258 0.34 -0.23 16.65
CA PRO A 258 -0.45 0.38 17.71
C PRO A 258 -1.52 1.36 17.20
N LEU A 259 -1.36 1.87 15.97
CA LEU A 259 -2.24 2.86 15.33
C LEU A 259 -3.40 2.22 14.55
N LEU A 260 -3.65 0.92 14.75
CA LEU A 260 -4.67 0.20 13.99
C LEU A 260 -6.08 0.72 14.31
N GLU A 261 -6.75 1.27 13.29
CA GLU A 261 -8.12 1.77 13.33
C GLU A 261 -9.12 0.73 12.81
N CYS A 262 -8.74 -0.02 11.78
CA CYS A 262 -9.57 -1.08 11.19
C CYS A 262 -8.79 -2.39 11.18
N PHE A 263 -9.38 -3.44 11.74
CA PHE A 263 -8.80 -4.78 11.72
C PHE A 263 -9.80 -5.82 11.22
N ASP A 264 -9.52 -6.44 10.08
CA ASP A 264 -10.40 -7.45 9.49
C ASP A 264 -9.76 -8.85 9.57
N LEU A 265 -10.46 -9.77 10.22
CA LEU A 265 -10.12 -11.19 10.39
C LEU A 265 -11.19 -12.11 9.79
N SER A 266 -11.99 -11.60 8.86
CA SER A 266 -13.10 -12.34 8.26
C SER A 266 -12.65 -13.62 7.51
N HIS A 267 -13.55 -14.59 7.47
CA HIS A 267 -13.46 -15.85 6.72
C HIS A 267 -12.24 -16.73 7.07
N ASN A 268 -11.62 -16.54 8.23
CA ASN A 268 -10.52 -17.39 8.67
C ASN A 268 -11.05 -18.69 9.28
N ALA A 269 -10.81 -19.81 8.61
CA ALA A 269 -11.28 -21.13 9.07
C ALA A 269 -10.71 -21.53 10.44
N TRP A 270 -9.50 -21.07 10.79
CA TRP A 270 -8.86 -21.26 12.10
C TRP A 270 -9.44 -20.36 13.21
N LEU A 271 -10.53 -19.64 12.93
CA LEU A 271 -11.36 -18.93 13.92
C LEU A 271 -12.81 -19.44 13.89
N ALA A 272 -13.11 -20.52 13.17
CA ALA A 272 -14.48 -20.97 12.95
C ALA A 272 -15.08 -21.65 14.20
N THR A 273 -14.24 -22.16 15.11
CA THR A 273 -14.68 -22.82 16.34
C THR A 273 -14.35 -22.01 17.59
N GLU A 274 -15.12 -22.22 18.66
CA GLU A 274 -14.93 -21.55 19.96
C GLU A 274 -13.54 -21.78 20.54
N ASN A 275 -13.03 -23.02 20.49
CA ASN A 275 -11.72 -23.37 21.04
C ASN A 275 -10.59 -22.63 20.31
N GLU A 276 -10.63 -22.60 18.98
CA GLU A 276 -9.62 -21.92 18.17
C GLU A 276 -9.70 -20.40 18.32
N ALA A 277 -10.92 -19.85 18.33
CA ALA A 277 -11.14 -18.43 18.58
C ALA A 277 -10.61 -18.02 19.97
N THR A 278 -10.87 -18.82 21.01
CA THR A 278 -10.33 -18.60 22.36
C THR A 278 -8.81 -18.65 22.36
N GLU A 279 -8.23 -19.63 21.66
CA GLU A 279 -6.78 -19.78 21.56
C GLU A 279 -6.10 -18.59 20.87
N HIS A 280 -6.68 -18.06 19.79
CA HIS A 280 -6.05 -17.03 18.97
C HIS A 280 -6.44 -15.61 19.39
N LEU A 281 -7.73 -15.34 19.63
CA LEU A 281 -8.25 -14.02 20.00
C LEU A 281 -8.09 -13.74 21.50
N GLY A 282 -8.21 -14.75 22.37
CA GLY A 282 -8.06 -14.58 23.82
C GLY A 282 -6.63 -14.17 24.24
N LYS A 283 -5.63 -14.44 23.40
CA LYS A 283 -4.23 -14.02 23.64
C LYS A 283 -3.96 -12.55 23.24
N ILE A 284 -4.92 -11.88 22.59
CA ILE A 284 -4.74 -10.51 22.10
C ILE A 284 -4.98 -9.52 23.24
N ILE A 285 -4.02 -8.61 23.45
CA ILE A 285 -4.16 -7.53 24.42
C ILE A 285 -4.86 -6.35 23.72
N TRP A 286 -6.20 -6.39 23.67
CA TRP A 286 -7.02 -5.40 22.96
C TRP A 286 -6.85 -3.96 23.46
N THR A 287 -6.44 -3.79 24.72
CA THR A 287 -6.16 -2.47 25.32
C THR A 287 -4.98 -1.75 24.67
N ARG A 288 -4.11 -2.45 23.93
CA ARG A 288 -3.03 -1.85 23.14
C ARG A 288 -3.51 -1.22 21.84
N LEU A 289 -4.65 -1.68 21.31
CA LEU A 289 -5.25 -1.17 20.08
C LEU A 289 -6.23 -0.05 20.41
N GLN A 290 -5.72 1.06 20.94
CA GLN A 290 -6.53 2.18 21.45
C GLN A 290 -7.33 2.89 20.35
N TYR A 291 -6.83 2.87 19.13
CA TYR A 291 -7.43 3.54 17.98
C TYR A 291 -8.40 2.64 17.20
N LEU A 292 -8.51 1.35 17.56
CA LEU A 292 -9.34 0.41 16.83
C LEU A 292 -10.81 0.83 16.96
N ARG A 293 -11.41 1.14 15.81
CA ARG A 293 -12.82 1.53 15.64
C ARG A 293 -13.65 0.41 15.05
N LEU A 294 -13.04 -0.41 14.21
CA LEU A 294 -13.74 -1.45 13.46
C LEU A 294 -13.01 -2.79 13.54
N LEU A 295 -13.75 -3.85 13.85
CA LEU A 295 -13.27 -5.23 13.89
C LEU A 295 -14.17 -6.13 13.00
N GLY A 296 -13.61 -6.64 11.91
CA GLY A 296 -14.29 -7.59 11.01
C GLY A 296 -14.09 -9.04 11.43
N LEU A 297 -15.17 -9.79 11.64
CA LEU A 297 -15.17 -11.19 12.07
C LEU A 297 -16.26 -12.00 11.33
N ARG A 298 -16.43 -11.77 10.03
CA ARG A 298 -17.43 -12.49 9.23
C ARG A 298 -17.06 -13.96 9.09
N ASP A 299 -18.03 -14.87 9.14
CA ASP A 299 -17.80 -16.33 9.13
C ASP A 299 -16.82 -16.82 10.23
N CYS A 300 -16.58 -16.05 11.29
CA CYS A 300 -15.73 -16.42 12.42
C CYS A 300 -16.58 -16.61 13.69
N PHE A 301 -16.12 -17.44 14.61
CA PHE A 301 -16.76 -17.60 15.91
C PHE A 301 -16.52 -16.36 16.78
N LEU A 302 -17.61 -15.72 17.22
CA LEU A 302 -17.55 -14.57 18.11
C LEU A 302 -17.62 -15.04 19.57
N LEU A 303 -16.53 -14.86 20.31
CA LEU A 303 -16.53 -15.15 21.74
C LEU A 303 -17.46 -14.16 22.47
N PRO A 304 -18.30 -14.62 23.42
CA PRO A 304 -19.22 -13.75 24.14
C PRO A 304 -18.51 -12.66 24.95
N GLU A 305 -17.30 -12.95 25.44
CA GLU A 305 -16.47 -12.02 26.22
C GLU A 305 -15.73 -11.00 25.34
N LEU A 306 -15.59 -11.27 24.03
CA LEU A 306 -14.77 -10.47 23.13
C LEU A 306 -15.23 -9.01 23.08
N ASN A 307 -16.55 -8.78 23.05
CA ASN A 307 -17.08 -7.42 22.98
C ASN A 307 -16.71 -6.60 24.22
N ALA A 308 -16.72 -7.21 25.41
CA ALA A 308 -16.33 -6.55 26.65
C ALA A 308 -14.81 -6.28 26.66
N ASP A 309 -14.00 -7.25 26.21
CA ASP A 309 -12.55 -7.13 26.19
C ASP A 309 -12.05 -6.11 25.16
N VAL A 310 -12.62 -6.11 23.95
CA VAL A 310 -12.24 -5.19 22.87
C VAL A 310 -12.54 -3.73 23.25
N ASN A 311 -13.62 -3.51 24.00
CA ASN A 311 -14.08 -2.19 24.44
C ASN A 311 -13.53 -1.76 25.80
N LYS A 312 -12.76 -2.62 26.47
CA LYS A 312 -12.22 -2.33 27.79
C LYS A 312 -11.28 -1.13 27.77
N GLY A 313 -11.69 -0.06 28.44
CA GLY A 313 -10.88 1.17 28.58
C GLY A 313 -10.89 2.08 27.34
N LYS A 314 -11.79 1.87 26.39
CA LYS A 314 -11.93 2.72 25.21
C LYS A 314 -13.03 3.76 25.40
N TRP A 315 -12.82 4.93 24.78
CA TRP A 315 -13.78 6.04 24.79
C TRP A 315 -14.88 5.85 23.74
N HIS A 316 -14.57 5.17 22.65
CA HIS A 316 -15.50 4.84 21.58
C HIS A 316 -15.66 3.33 21.51
N ALA A 317 -16.90 2.88 21.41
CA ALA A 317 -17.19 1.48 21.20
C ALA A 317 -16.67 1.05 19.82
N VAL A 318 -15.94 -0.06 19.78
CA VAL A 318 -15.50 -0.71 18.56
C VAL A 318 -16.70 -1.41 17.94
N GLU A 319 -16.94 -1.12 16.66
CA GLU A 319 -17.95 -1.80 15.87
C GLU A 319 -17.42 -3.18 15.45
N ILE A 320 -18.11 -4.24 15.89
CA ILE A 320 -17.79 -5.61 15.50
C ILE A 320 -18.77 -6.03 14.40
N LEU A 321 -18.23 -6.33 13.22
CA LEU A 321 -19.01 -6.72 12.05
C LEU A 321 -18.90 -8.22 11.79
N GLN A 322 -20.06 -8.87 11.70
CA GLN A 322 -20.23 -10.30 11.39
C GLN A 322 -20.75 -10.50 9.97
#